data_AF-A0A6J4FY08-F1
#
_entry.id   AF-A0A6J4FY08-F1
#
_cell.length_a   1.000
_cell.length_b   1.000
_cell.length_c   1.000
_cell.angle_alpha   90.00
_cell.angle_beta   90.00
_cell.angle_gamma   90.00
#
_symmetry.space_group_name_H-M   'P 1'
#
loop_
_entity.id
_entity.type
_entity.pdbx_description
1 polymer ?
#
loop_
_entity_poly.entity_id
_entity_poly.type
_entity_poly.pdbx_seq_one_letter_code
_entity_poly.pdbx_strand_id
1 'polypeptide(L)'
;MLRSTTKREARVTWLLEAALAQAQRLTGDATLCRVSMAVYDSGTSMAAAFAQVGEPHTILDRYQWDLRDTPLLAAAARDGQARTIGDLRDYSDPDADYLGALRGAGYLSALTVPMVRGHQISGFVFFHARAAFFFTPDVVTRLTAFIADMPRFLMRELERDL
;
A
#
# COMPACT_ATOMS: atom_id res chain seq x y z
N MET A 1 -27.75 0.05 -8.40
CA MET A 1 -26.62 -0.86 -8.06
C MET A 1 -25.35 -0.13 -7.59
N LEU A 2 -25.35 1.21 -7.39
CA LEU A 2 -24.15 2.00 -6.99
C LEU A 2 -23.90 2.12 -5.47
N ARG A 3 -24.81 1.66 -4.60
CA ARG A 3 -24.73 1.92 -3.14
C ARG A 3 -23.76 1.02 -2.36
N SER A 4 -23.30 -0.09 -2.95
CA SER A 4 -22.45 -1.09 -2.26
C SER A 4 -20.99 -0.65 -2.16
N THR A 5 -20.43 -0.13 -3.26
CA THR A 5 -19.01 0.26 -3.36
C THR A 5 -18.64 1.35 -2.37
N THR A 6 -19.47 2.39 -2.20
CA THR A 6 -19.19 3.52 -1.30
C THR A 6 -19.15 3.11 0.17
N LYS A 7 -19.99 2.16 0.60
CA LYS A 7 -19.97 1.68 2.00
C LYS A 7 -18.74 0.82 2.28
N ARG A 8 -18.32 -0.01 1.33
CA ARG A 8 -17.13 -0.84 1.42
C ARG A 8 -15.87 0.01 1.46
N GLU A 9 -15.75 0.94 0.51
CA GLU A 9 -14.67 1.91 0.43
C GLU A 9 -14.56 2.71 1.74
N ALA A 10 -15.68 3.23 2.28
CA ALA A 10 -15.66 3.96 3.55
C ALA A 10 -15.13 3.12 4.74
N ARG A 11 -15.48 1.83 4.84
CA ARG A 11 -14.97 0.95 5.90
C ARG A 11 -13.48 0.66 5.74
N VAL A 12 -13.04 0.42 4.50
CA VAL A 12 -11.62 0.23 4.20
C VAL A 12 -10.85 1.51 4.53
N THR A 13 -11.31 2.68 4.09
CA THR A 13 -10.68 3.96 4.41
C THR A 13 -10.57 4.17 5.92
N TRP A 14 -11.61 3.88 6.70
CA TRP A 14 -11.54 3.95 8.17
C TRP A 14 -10.47 3.02 8.77
N LEU A 15 -10.32 1.80 8.24
CA LEU A 15 -9.25 0.90 8.66
C LEU A 15 -7.86 1.46 8.32
N LEU A 16 -7.71 2.10 7.16
CA LEU A 16 -6.46 2.77 6.78
C LEU A 16 -6.18 4.00 7.67
N GLU A 17 -7.19 4.75 8.10
CA GLU A 17 -7.02 5.87 9.05
C GLU A 17 -6.50 5.37 10.39
N ALA A 18 -7.12 4.29 10.91
CA ALA A 18 -6.68 3.63 12.12
C ALA A 18 -5.25 3.09 11.99
N ALA A 19 -4.92 2.53 10.82
CA ALA A 19 -3.58 2.06 10.48
C ALA A 19 -2.53 3.17 10.54
N LEU A 20 -2.79 4.28 9.86
CA LEU A 20 -1.90 5.44 9.84
C LEU A 20 -1.68 5.98 11.25
N ALA A 21 -2.77 6.20 12.00
CA ALA A 21 -2.69 6.73 13.35
C ALA A 21 -1.93 5.78 14.30
N GLN A 22 -2.13 4.47 14.18
CA GLN A 22 -1.39 3.48 14.98
C GLN A 22 0.10 3.44 14.61
N ALA A 23 0.41 3.46 13.32
CA ALA A 23 1.80 3.43 12.85
C ALA A 23 2.56 4.70 13.28
N GLN A 24 1.93 5.87 13.22
CA GLN A 24 2.49 7.12 13.74
C GLN A 24 2.70 7.05 15.26
N ARG A 25 1.76 6.48 16.04
CA ARG A 25 1.95 6.29 17.49
C ARG A 25 3.10 5.35 17.83
N LEU A 26 3.24 4.25 17.10
CA LEU A 26 4.30 3.25 17.34
C LEU A 26 5.70 3.76 16.97
N THR A 27 5.78 4.67 16.00
CA THR A 27 7.04 5.23 15.51
C THR A 27 7.38 6.57 16.15
N GLY A 28 6.38 7.31 16.65
CA GLY A 28 6.55 8.67 17.15
C GLY A 28 6.82 9.70 16.04
N ASP A 29 6.57 9.36 14.77
CA ASP A 29 6.98 10.16 13.63
C ASP A 29 5.82 10.38 12.64
N ALA A 30 5.45 11.65 12.45
CA ALA A 30 4.36 12.08 11.57
C ALA A 30 4.76 12.17 10.08
N THR A 31 6.04 11.94 9.75
CA THR A 31 6.50 11.93 8.35
C THR A 31 5.93 10.73 7.59
N LEU A 32 5.57 9.64 8.26
CA LEU A 32 4.62 8.65 7.74
C LEU A 32 3.26 9.31 7.64
N CYS A 33 2.84 9.63 6.42
CA CYS A 33 1.71 10.51 6.20
C CYS A 33 0.66 9.96 5.23
N ARG A 34 0.89 8.77 4.67
CA ARG A 34 -0.08 8.12 3.78
C ARG A 34 -0.09 6.61 3.97
N VAL A 35 -1.30 6.06 4.00
CA VAL A 35 -1.55 4.62 3.86
C VAL A 35 -2.57 4.43 2.75
N SER A 36 -2.32 3.53 1.81
CA SER A 36 -3.24 3.24 0.70
C SER A 36 -3.32 1.76 0.41
N MET A 37 -4.42 1.34 -0.22
CA MET A 37 -4.65 -0.03 -0.64
C MET A 37 -4.94 -0.08 -2.13
N ALA A 38 -4.38 -1.10 -2.79
CA ALA A 38 -4.75 -1.48 -4.15
C ALA A 38 -5.27 -2.91 -4.18
N VAL A 39 -6.23 -3.15 -5.07
CA VAL A 39 -6.74 -4.51 -5.37
C VAL A 39 -6.03 -5.01 -6.60
N TYR A 40 -5.59 -6.27 -6.56
CA TYR A 40 -4.92 -6.95 -7.65
C TYR A 40 -5.84 -7.98 -8.31
N ASP A 41 -5.93 -7.92 -9.63
CA ASP A 41 -6.61 -8.92 -10.46
C ASP A 41 -5.57 -9.78 -11.19
N SER A 42 -5.44 -11.03 -10.75
CA SER A 42 -4.53 -12.01 -11.37
C SER A 42 -4.88 -12.39 -12.81
N GLY A 43 -6.15 -12.21 -13.24
CA GLY A 43 -6.57 -12.49 -14.61
C GLY A 43 -6.08 -11.44 -15.61
N THR A 44 -5.96 -10.19 -15.17
CA THR A 44 -5.51 -9.06 -16.00
C THR A 44 -4.10 -8.58 -15.66
N SER A 45 -3.50 -9.07 -14.58
CA SER A 45 -2.24 -8.57 -14.00
C SER A 45 -2.30 -7.11 -13.53
N MET A 46 -3.50 -6.55 -13.36
CA MET A 46 -3.68 -5.14 -12.97
C MET A 46 -3.80 -4.98 -11.46
N ALA A 47 -3.02 -4.05 -10.90
CA ALA A 47 -3.25 -3.48 -9.57
C ALA A 47 -3.89 -2.09 -9.71
N ALA A 48 -5.06 -1.93 -9.09
CA ALA A 48 -5.83 -0.69 -9.14
C ALA A 48 -5.94 -0.05 -7.75
N ALA A 49 -5.74 1.26 -7.67
CA ALA A 49 -6.00 2.02 -6.45
C ALA A 49 -7.44 1.81 -5.98
N PHE A 50 -7.62 1.55 -4.68
CA PHE A 50 -8.94 1.27 -4.11
C PHE A 50 -9.33 2.27 -3.02
N ALA A 51 -8.45 2.51 -2.06
CA ALA A 51 -8.68 3.44 -0.96
C ALA A 51 -7.37 4.02 -0.45
N GLN A 52 -7.43 5.21 0.14
CA GLN A 52 -6.24 5.90 0.66
C GLN A 52 -6.61 6.83 1.83
N VAL A 53 -5.62 7.08 2.69
CA VAL A 53 -5.64 8.14 3.69
C VAL A 53 -4.34 8.92 3.62
N GLY A 54 -4.42 10.22 3.87
CA GLY A 54 -3.30 11.15 3.69
C GLY A 54 -3.63 12.22 2.65
N GLU A 55 -2.60 12.93 2.19
CA GLU A 55 -2.78 13.97 1.18
C GLU A 55 -3.22 13.34 -0.16
N PRO A 56 -4.33 13.81 -0.75
CA PRO A 56 -4.80 13.35 -2.05
C PRO A 56 -3.77 13.57 -3.14
N HIS A 57 -3.74 12.69 -4.14
CA HIS A 57 -2.83 12.80 -5.27
C HIS A 57 -3.49 12.29 -6.56
N THR A 58 -3.39 13.06 -7.63
CA THR A 58 -4.11 12.82 -8.91
C THR A 58 -3.83 11.46 -9.54
N ILE A 59 -2.58 10.98 -9.47
CA ILE A 59 -2.15 9.68 -10.01
C ILE A 59 -2.36 8.56 -8.98
N LEU A 60 -1.74 8.65 -7.80
CA LEU A 60 -1.75 7.61 -6.77
C LEU A 60 -3.15 7.24 -6.24
N ASP A 61 -4.15 8.11 -6.39
CA ASP A 61 -5.52 7.84 -5.93
C ASP A 61 -6.36 7.05 -6.95
N ARG A 62 -5.89 6.93 -8.21
CA ARG A 62 -6.71 6.41 -9.33
C ARG A 62 -5.96 5.55 -10.33
N TYR A 63 -4.71 5.19 -10.03
CA TYR A 63 -3.90 4.42 -10.96
C TYR A 63 -4.48 3.04 -11.23
N GLN A 64 -4.11 2.51 -12.39
CA GLN A 64 -4.16 1.10 -12.70
C GLN A 64 -2.82 0.75 -13.34
N TRP A 65 -2.03 -0.07 -12.67
CA TRP A 65 -0.71 -0.47 -13.15
C TRP A 65 -0.67 -1.96 -13.40
N ASP A 66 -0.02 -2.32 -14.48
CA ASP A 66 0.30 -3.71 -14.77
C ASP A 66 1.47 -4.14 -13.88
N LEU A 67 1.30 -5.23 -13.14
CA LEU A 67 2.40 -5.79 -12.34
C LEU A 67 3.57 -6.20 -13.21
N ARG A 68 3.35 -6.56 -14.49
CA ARG A 68 4.42 -6.90 -15.43
C ARG A 68 5.37 -5.73 -15.67
N ASP A 69 4.86 -4.51 -15.58
CA ASP A 69 5.59 -3.26 -15.77
C ASP A 69 6.01 -2.62 -14.43
N THR A 70 5.74 -3.29 -13.31
CA THR A 70 6.12 -2.83 -11.97
C THR A 70 6.90 -3.91 -11.21
N PRO A 71 8.19 -4.17 -11.55
CA PRO A 71 9.03 -5.19 -10.93
C PRO A 71 9.00 -5.25 -9.40
N LEU A 72 8.92 -4.10 -8.70
CA LEU A 72 8.83 -4.08 -7.24
C LEU A 72 7.56 -4.76 -6.72
N LEU A 73 6.41 -4.49 -7.35
CA LEU A 73 5.13 -5.10 -6.99
C LEU A 73 5.08 -6.57 -7.44
N ALA A 74 5.60 -6.88 -8.63
CA ALA A 74 5.69 -8.25 -9.12
C ALA A 74 6.52 -9.13 -8.19
N ALA A 75 7.65 -8.61 -7.69
CA ALA A 75 8.48 -9.34 -6.76
C ALA A 75 7.74 -9.56 -5.43
N ALA A 76 7.06 -8.55 -4.87
CA ALA A 76 6.30 -8.68 -3.62
C ALA A 76 5.12 -9.65 -3.77
N ALA A 77 4.50 -9.68 -4.95
CA ALA A 77 3.45 -10.64 -5.24
C ALA A 77 3.97 -12.07 -5.33
N ARG A 78 5.18 -12.26 -5.86
CA ARG A 78 5.76 -13.59 -6.12
C ARG A 78 6.12 -14.34 -4.84
N ASP A 79 6.73 -13.66 -3.88
CA ASP A 79 7.17 -14.29 -2.62
C ASP A 79 6.25 -13.97 -1.43
N GLY A 80 5.26 -13.10 -1.62
CA GLY A 80 4.34 -12.68 -0.57
C GLY A 80 5.04 -11.93 0.57
N GLN A 81 6.24 -11.39 0.34
CA GLN A 81 7.01 -10.67 1.34
C GLN A 81 6.86 -9.16 1.22
N ALA A 82 6.90 -8.49 2.37
CA ALA A 82 6.94 -7.04 2.43
C ALA A 82 8.25 -6.50 1.85
N ARG A 83 8.19 -5.34 1.20
CA ARG A 83 9.35 -4.67 0.60
C ARG A 83 9.43 -3.23 1.06
N THR A 84 10.65 -2.77 1.33
CA THR A 84 10.92 -1.38 1.66
C THR A 84 11.69 -0.71 0.55
N ILE A 85 11.38 0.55 0.32
CA ILE A 85 12.20 1.50 -0.41
C ILE A 85 12.77 2.44 0.65
N GLY A 86 14.09 2.39 0.85
CA GLY A 86 14.78 3.25 1.79
C GLY A 86 14.75 4.70 1.35
N ASP A 87 15.25 4.99 0.15
CA ASP A 87 15.20 6.32 -0.43
C ASP A 87 14.82 6.25 -1.91
N LEU A 88 13.69 6.86 -2.29
CA LEU A 88 13.17 6.88 -3.66
C LEU A 88 14.12 7.57 -4.65
N ARG A 89 15.09 8.34 -4.17
CA ARG A 89 16.11 9.00 -4.98
C ARG A 89 17.18 8.03 -5.47
N ASP A 90 17.34 6.90 -4.79
CA ASP A 90 18.35 5.87 -5.12
C ASP A 90 17.83 4.88 -6.18
N TYR A 91 16.53 4.90 -6.48
CA TYR A 91 15.90 3.96 -7.40
C TYR A 91 15.87 4.50 -8.83
N SER A 92 16.35 3.67 -9.76
CA SER A 92 16.30 3.94 -11.20
C SER A 92 14.95 3.55 -11.82
N ASP A 93 14.89 3.50 -13.15
CA ASP A 93 13.66 3.61 -13.96
C ASP A 93 12.82 2.34 -14.24
N PRO A 94 13.11 1.10 -13.77
CA PRO A 94 12.32 -0.06 -14.20
C PRO A 94 10.86 -0.04 -13.68
N ASP A 95 10.55 0.85 -12.73
CA ASP A 95 9.20 1.12 -12.20
C ASP A 95 8.83 2.61 -12.44
N ALA A 96 9.20 3.19 -13.60
CA ALA A 96 9.15 4.63 -13.89
C ALA A 96 7.84 5.33 -13.49
N ASP A 97 6.69 4.74 -13.84
CA ASP A 97 5.37 5.32 -13.54
C ASP A 97 5.04 5.27 -12.05
N TYR A 98 5.29 4.13 -11.39
CA TYR A 98 5.06 3.97 -9.95
C TYR A 98 5.97 4.88 -9.13
N LEU A 99 7.28 4.78 -9.35
CA LEU A 99 8.27 5.55 -8.61
C LEU A 99 8.18 7.05 -8.96
N GLY A 100 7.86 7.38 -10.21
CA GLY A 100 7.60 8.74 -10.65
C GLY A 100 6.41 9.36 -9.92
N ALA A 101 5.30 8.63 -9.76
CA ALA A 101 4.15 9.09 -9.00
C ALA A 101 4.47 9.29 -7.51
N LEU A 102 5.25 8.39 -6.89
CA LEU A 102 5.66 8.55 -5.50
C LEU A 102 6.58 9.77 -5.30
N ARG A 103 7.54 9.99 -6.19
CA ARG A 103 8.42 11.16 -6.17
C ARG A 103 7.65 12.46 -6.41
N GLY A 104 6.72 12.46 -7.37
CA GLY A 104 5.85 13.60 -7.66
C GLY A 104 4.97 14.02 -6.47
N ALA A 105 4.59 13.05 -5.63
CA ALA A 105 3.87 13.28 -4.37
C ALA A 105 4.78 13.74 -3.19
N GLY A 106 6.10 13.81 -3.41
CA GLY A 106 7.09 14.22 -2.41
C GLY A 106 7.41 13.15 -1.37
N TYR A 107 7.09 11.88 -1.62
CA TYR A 107 7.52 10.80 -0.74
C TYR A 107 9.00 10.47 -0.95
N LEU A 108 9.66 10.05 0.12
CA LEU A 108 11.07 9.64 0.10
C LEU A 108 11.25 8.16 0.41
N SER A 109 10.34 7.53 1.14
CA SER A 109 10.43 6.10 1.43
C SER A 109 9.06 5.44 1.39
N ALA A 110 9.05 4.13 1.16
CA ALA A 110 7.82 3.35 1.06
C ALA A 110 7.97 1.96 1.69
N LEU A 111 6.87 1.43 2.20
CA LEU A 111 6.72 0.03 2.58
C LEU A 111 5.51 -0.55 1.83
N THR A 112 5.75 -1.62 1.08
CA THR A 112 4.75 -2.40 0.36
C THR A 112 4.49 -3.69 1.13
N VAL A 113 3.24 -3.95 1.49
CA VAL A 113 2.80 -5.17 2.17
C VAL A 113 1.83 -5.91 1.26
N PRO A 114 2.17 -7.09 0.73
CA PRO A 114 1.26 -7.88 -0.09
C PRO A 114 0.11 -8.44 0.75
N MET A 115 -1.10 -8.44 0.17
CA MET A 115 -2.27 -9.09 0.76
C MET A 115 -2.36 -10.53 0.25
N VAL A 116 -1.76 -11.46 0.99
CA VAL A 116 -1.70 -12.88 0.64
C VAL A 116 -2.94 -13.61 1.16
N ARG A 117 -3.59 -14.39 0.28
CA ARG A 117 -4.68 -15.32 0.61
C ARG A 117 -4.33 -16.71 0.08
N GLY A 118 -4.04 -17.64 0.99
CA GLY A 118 -3.55 -18.97 0.60
C GLY A 118 -2.26 -18.84 -0.21
N HIS A 119 -2.29 -19.23 -1.48
CA HIS A 119 -1.16 -19.14 -2.41
C HIS A 119 -1.32 -18.02 -3.46
N GLN A 120 -2.27 -17.09 -3.26
CA GLN A 120 -2.56 -16.02 -4.20
C GLN A 120 -2.45 -14.64 -3.54
N ILE A 121 -2.21 -13.63 -4.38
CA ILE A 121 -2.20 -12.22 -3.98
C ILE A 121 -3.53 -11.61 -4.39
N SER A 122 -4.13 -10.86 -3.47
CA SER A 122 -5.38 -10.13 -3.73
C SER A 122 -5.17 -8.61 -3.82
N GLY A 123 -3.97 -8.13 -3.53
CA GLY A 123 -3.64 -6.71 -3.58
C GLY A 123 -2.45 -6.35 -2.72
N PHE A 124 -2.33 -5.06 -2.42
CA PHE A 124 -1.23 -4.49 -1.66
C PHE A 124 -1.72 -3.39 -0.72
N VAL A 125 -1.03 -3.26 0.41
CA VAL A 125 -1.12 -2.09 1.28
C VAL A 125 0.21 -1.36 1.23
N PHE A 126 0.14 -0.05 1.11
CA PHE A 126 1.29 0.84 0.96
C PHE A 126 1.34 1.82 2.13
N PHE A 127 2.53 2.03 2.65
CA PHE A 127 2.83 3.08 3.61
C PHE A 127 3.87 4.00 2.97
N HIS A 128 3.63 5.32 2.99
CA HIS A 128 4.56 6.29 2.43
C HIS A 128 4.97 7.33 3.47
N ALA A 129 6.27 7.64 3.50
CA ALA A 129 6.81 8.65 4.36
C ALA A 129 7.58 9.72 3.58
N ARG A 130 7.53 10.95 4.10
CA ARG A 130 8.33 12.11 3.62
C ARG A 130 9.74 12.16 4.22
N ALA A 131 10.13 11.14 4.97
CA ALA A 131 11.49 10.92 5.43
C ALA A 131 12.13 9.78 4.65
N ALA A 132 13.39 9.95 4.23
CA ALA A 132 14.19 8.85 3.70
C ALA A 132 14.53 7.87 4.84
N PHE A 133 14.68 6.61 4.50
CA PHE A 133 15.01 5.49 5.39
C PHE A 133 14.05 5.34 6.58
N PHE A 134 12.78 5.74 6.44
CA PHE A 134 11.79 5.61 7.51
C PHE A 134 11.57 4.15 7.92
N PHE A 135 11.44 3.25 6.93
CA PHE A 135 11.12 1.84 7.14
C PHE A 135 12.37 1.00 7.40
N THR A 136 13.16 1.35 8.42
CA THR A 136 14.28 0.53 8.89
C THR A 136 13.81 -0.83 9.42
N PRO A 137 14.68 -1.85 9.54
CA PRO A 137 14.32 -3.13 10.15
C PRO A 137 13.66 -3.00 11.53
N ASP A 138 14.11 -2.07 12.37
CA ASP A 138 13.54 -1.81 13.69
C ASP A 138 12.13 -1.21 13.62
N VAL A 139 11.91 -0.29 12.68
CA VAL A 139 10.57 0.28 12.43
C VAL A 139 9.63 -0.80 11.89
N VAL A 140 10.06 -1.58 10.91
CA VAL A 140 9.27 -2.69 10.36
C VAL A 140 8.94 -3.73 11.44
N THR A 141 9.89 -4.05 12.32
CA THR A 141 9.69 -4.96 13.46
C THR A 141 8.60 -4.42 14.40
N ARG A 142 8.65 -3.14 14.75
CA ARG A 142 7.60 -2.49 15.58
C ARG A 142 6.23 -2.51 14.90
N LEU A 143 6.19 -2.38 13.58
CA LEU A 143 4.96 -2.44 12.80
C LEU A 143 4.49 -3.87 12.52
N THR A 144 5.32 -4.90 12.75
CA THR A 144 5.10 -6.29 12.27
C THR A 144 3.78 -6.88 12.73
N ALA A 145 3.45 -6.78 14.01
CA ALA A 145 2.19 -7.30 14.55
C ALA A 145 0.98 -6.66 13.84
N PHE A 146 1.05 -5.37 13.55
CA PHE A 146 -0.01 -4.62 12.90
C PHE A 146 -0.12 -4.93 11.40
N ILE A 147 1.01 -4.92 10.67
CA ILE A 147 1.04 -5.19 9.22
C ILE A 147 0.69 -6.64 8.87
N ALA A 148 0.89 -7.59 9.80
CA ALA A 148 0.56 -8.99 9.58
C ALA A 148 -0.97 -9.24 9.62
N ASP A 149 -1.69 -8.50 10.45
CA ASP A 149 -3.14 -8.68 10.64
C ASP A 149 -3.97 -7.81 9.70
N MET A 150 -3.52 -6.57 9.44
CA MET A 150 -4.26 -5.58 8.66
C MET A 150 -4.72 -6.09 7.27
N PRO A 151 -3.89 -6.76 6.45
CA PRO A 151 -4.33 -7.34 5.17
C PRO A 151 -5.56 -8.23 5.31
N ARG A 152 -5.63 -9.05 6.37
CA ARG A 152 -6.78 -9.94 6.59
C ARG A 152 -8.06 -9.17 6.91
N PHE A 153 -7.96 -8.10 7.71
CA PHE A 153 -9.12 -7.25 8.01
C PHE A 153 -9.60 -6.50 6.77
N LEU A 154 -8.69 -5.94 5.98
CA LEU A 154 -9.01 -5.25 4.74
C LEU A 154 -9.69 -6.20 3.73
N MET A 155 -9.14 -7.40 3.55
CA MET A 155 -9.73 -8.42 2.68
C MET A 155 -11.14 -8.84 3.14
N ARG A 156 -11.35 -9.00 4.44
CA ARG A 156 -12.68 -9.30 4.98
C ARG A 156 -13.69 -8.21 4.66
N GLU A 157 -13.30 -6.95 4.69
CA GLU A 157 -14.18 -5.83 4.33
C GLU A 157 -14.45 -5.77 2.82
N LEU A 158 -13.47 -6.17 1.99
CA LEU A 158 -13.65 -6.30 0.55
C LEU A 158 -14.64 -7.41 0.17
N GLU A 159 -14.67 -8.50 0.94
CA GLU A 159 -15.53 -9.66 0.68
C GLU A 159 -16.90 -9.56 1.33
N ARG A 160 -17.05 -8.65 2.31
CA ARG A 160 -18.36 -8.38 2.93
C ARG A 160 -19.35 -7.93 1.85
N ASP A 161 -20.47 -8.64 1.77
CA ASP A 161 -21.58 -8.42 0.83
C ASP A 161 -21.36 -8.97 -0.60
N LEU A 162 -20.47 -9.97 -0.78
CA LEU A 162 -20.53 -10.94 -1.89
C LEU A 162 -21.48 -12.12 -1.55
#